data_AF-A0A9P5RK66-F1
#
_entry.id   AF-A0A9P5RK66-F1
#
_cell.length_a   1.000
_cell.length_b   1.000
_cell.length_c   1.000
_cell.angle_alpha   90.00
_cell.angle_beta   90.00
_cell.angle_gamma   90.00
#
_symmetry.space_group_name_H-M   'P 1'
#
loop_
_entity.id
_entity.type
_entity.pdbx_description
1 polymer ?
#
loop_
_entity_poly.entity_id
_entity_poly.type
_entity_poly.pdbx_seq_one_letter_code
_entity_poly.pdbx_strand_id
1 'polypeptide(L)'
;MDNCRIHKPRSVKEAFNASQHTTLFLPPCTPHFNIAERAFGCIKGHVKKESVQRYNLAVCIRRSLQRSVTATKVESWLEEVAHNFQLARANMPLDRFMNTKKALYLVERGPDPYPEVEHDDMEGEDGEEEEEEEEGRRTRRSA
;
A
#
# COMPACT_ATOMS: atom_id res chain seq x y z
N MET A 1 6.29 -0.39 8.08
CA MET A 1 5.24 0.22 7.22
C MET A 1 5.86 1.42 6.52
N ASP A 2 5.39 1.79 5.33
CA ASP A 2 5.80 3.07 4.73
C ASP A 2 5.24 4.26 5.54
N ASN A 3 5.72 5.47 5.26
CA ASN A 3 5.30 6.69 5.94
C ASN A 3 3.95 7.25 5.44
N CYS A 4 3.11 6.43 4.80
CA CYS A 4 1.83 6.89 4.26
C CYS A 4 0.91 7.41 5.37
N ARG A 5 0.17 8.49 5.07
CA ARG A 5 -0.72 9.17 6.04
C ARG A 5 -1.77 8.23 6.64
N ILE A 6 -2.27 7.27 5.85
CA ILE A 6 -3.28 6.30 6.29
C ILE A 6 -2.81 5.40 7.45
N HIS A 7 -1.50 5.31 7.70
CA HIS A 7 -0.93 4.49 8.77
C HIS A 7 -0.77 5.24 10.11
N LYS A 8 -1.10 6.52 10.16
CA LYS A 8 -0.89 7.43 11.30
C LYS A 8 -2.13 7.84 12.11
N PRO A 9 -3.39 7.61 11.68
CA PRO A 9 -4.54 8.00 12.49
C PRO A 9 -4.48 7.40 13.90
N ARG A 10 -5.10 8.10 14.85
CA ARG A 10 -5.18 7.67 16.25
C ARG A 10 -5.70 6.24 16.39
N SER A 11 -6.70 5.85 15.62
CA SER A 11 -7.26 4.49 15.61
C SER A 11 -6.22 3.41 15.27
N VAL A 12 -5.31 3.69 14.34
CA VAL A 12 -4.21 2.78 13.98
C VAL A 12 -3.22 2.67 15.14
N LYS A 13 -2.85 3.80 15.75
CA LYS A 13 -1.95 3.83 16.91
C LYS A 13 -2.54 3.09 18.12
N GLU A 14 -3.82 3.28 18.39
CA GLU A 14 -4.55 2.57 19.45
C GLU A 14 -4.59 1.05 19.18
N ALA A 15 -4.84 0.64 17.93
CA ALA A 15 -4.81 -0.76 17.55
C ALA A 15 -3.43 -1.41 17.78
N PHE A 16 -2.33 -0.70 17.48
CA PHE A 16 -0.98 -1.20 17.77
C PHE A 16 -0.67 -1.23 19.27
N ASN A 17 -1.06 -0.21 20.03
CA ASN A 17 -0.88 -0.16 21.49
C ASN A 17 -1.63 -1.28 22.21
N ALA A 18 -2.80 -1.68 21.70
CA ALA A 18 -3.57 -2.82 22.21
C ALA A 18 -2.98 -4.18 21.80
N SER A 19 -1.96 -4.20 20.92
CA SER A 19 -1.31 -5.40 20.43
C SER A 19 0.08 -5.58 21.07
N GLN A 20 0.68 -6.77 20.90
CA GLN A 20 2.08 -7.03 21.29
C GLN A 20 3.10 -6.59 20.22
N HIS A 21 2.66 -5.87 19.18
CA HIS A 21 3.51 -5.48 18.06
C HIS A 21 4.09 -4.09 18.24
N THR A 22 5.32 -3.89 17.78
CA THR A 22 5.94 -2.57 17.67
C THR A 22 5.92 -2.11 16.22
N THR A 23 5.42 -0.89 15.97
CA THR A 23 5.42 -0.30 14.63
C THR A 23 6.78 0.29 14.28
N LEU A 24 7.29 -0.09 13.11
CA LEU A 24 8.45 0.55 12.49
C LEU A 24 7.98 1.29 11.23
N PHE A 25 8.13 2.61 11.24
CA PHE A 25 7.88 3.45 10.07
C PHE A 25 9.15 3.63 9.26
N LEU A 26 9.07 3.31 7.98
CA LEU A 26 10.14 3.56 7.02
C LEU A 26 10.14 5.03 6.64
N PRO A 27 11.30 5.60 6.30
CA PRO A 27 11.35 6.97 5.82
C PRO A 27 10.57 7.19 4.52
N PRO A 28 10.23 8.45 4.20
CA PRO A 28 9.65 8.78 2.91
C PRO A 28 10.50 8.30 1.73
N CYS A 29 9.84 7.79 0.69
CA CYS A 29 10.45 7.42 -0.58
C CYS A 29 11.57 6.36 -0.49
N THR A 30 11.49 5.43 0.47
CA THR A 30 12.47 4.32 0.60
C THR A 30 11.86 2.94 0.27
N PRO A 31 11.47 2.67 -0.99
CA PRO A 31 10.84 1.40 -1.37
C PRO A 31 11.79 0.19 -1.16
N HIS A 32 13.11 0.41 -1.21
CA HIS A 32 14.13 -0.63 -1.02
C HIS A 32 14.12 -1.29 0.37
N PHE A 33 13.49 -0.64 1.36
CA PHE A 33 13.32 -1.17 2.71
C PHE A 33 11.93 -1.79 2.94
N ASN A 34 11.01 -1.68 1.98
CA ASN A 34 9.65 -2.18 2.11
C ASN A 34 9.47 -3.51 1.36
N ILE A 35 9.39 -4.61 2.10
CA ILE A 35 9.22 -5.96 1.54
C ILE A 35 7.94 -6.07 0.70
N ALA A 36 6.89 -5.32 1.03
CA ALA A 36 5.64 -5.32 0.29
C ALA A 36 5.83 -4.96 -1.20
N GLU A 37 6.82 -4.12 -1.53
CA GLU A 37 7.15 -3.77 -2.92
C GLU A 37 7.53 -5.01 -3.75
N ARG A 38 8.23 -5.97 -3.15
CA ARG A 38 8.61 -7.23 -3.82
C ARG A 38 7.41 -8.14 -4.05
N ALA A 39 6.51 -8.21 -3.08
CA ALA A 39 5.23 -8.92 -3.25
C ALA A 39 4.41 -8.30 -4.39
N PHE A 40 4.28 -6.96 -4.43
CA PHE A 40 3.61 -6.28 -5.53
C PHE A 40 4.28 -6.54 -6.89
N GLY A 41 5.61 -6.55 -6.95
CA GLY A 41 6.35 -6.92 -8.16
C GLY A 41 5.98 -8.31 -8.69
N CYS A 42 5.84 -9.30 -7.80
CA CYS A 42 5.42 -10.65 -8.18
C CYS A 42 4.00 -10.69 -8.73
N ILE A 43 3.06 -9.97 -8.10
CA ILE A 43 1.64 -9.98 -8.45
C ILE A 43 1.39 -9.22 -9.75
N LYS A 44 2.02 -8.05 -9.94
CA LYS A 44 1.81 -7.18 -11.11
C LYS A 44 2.02 -7.93 -12.42
N GLY A 45 3.03 -8.80 -12.50
CA GLY A 45 3.31 -9.59 -13.70
C GLY A 45 2.21 -10.60 -14.05
N HIS A 46 1.49 -11.11 -13.06
CA HIS A 46 0.38 -12.05 -13.26
C HIS A 46 -0.90 -11.32 -13.61
N VAL A 47 -1.25 -10.28 -12.84
CA VAL A 47 -2.45 -9.47 -13.06
C VAL A 47 -2.44 -8.80 -14.44
N LYS A 48 -1.28 -8.34 -14.93
CA LYS A 48 -1.15 -7.75 -16.27
C LYS A 48 -1.45 -8.72 -17.42
N LYS A 49 -1.33 -10.03 -17.19
CA LYS A 49 -1.51 -11.07 -18.23
C LYS A 49 -2.92 -11.65 -18.25
N GLU A 50 -3.71 -11.41 -17.20
CA GLU A 50 -5.09 -11.87 -17.10
C GLU A 50 -6.04 -10.78 -17.65
N SER A 51 -7.12 -11.17 -18.33
CA SER A 51 -8.20 -10.23 -18.66
C SER A 51 -9.04 -9.97 -17.40
N VAL A 52 -8.50 -9.15 -16.51
CA VAL A 52 -9.11 -8.89 -15.21
C VAL A 52 -10.24 -7.88 -15.37
N GLN A 53 -11.44 -8.24 -14.89
CA GLN A 53 -12.56 -7.32 -14.77
C GLN A 53 -12.61 -6.79 -13.34
N ARG A 54 -13.14 -5.59 -13.13
CA ARG A 54 -13.09 -4.93 -11.81
C ARG A 54 -13.64 -5.81 -10.67
N TYR A 55 -14.70 -6.58 -10.92
CA TYR A 55 -15.32 -7.44 -9.91
C TYR A 55 -14.52 -8.71 -9.55
N ASN A 56 -13.57 -9.15 -10.39
CA ASN A 56 -12.78 -10.36 -10.14
C ASN A 56 -11.33 -10.07 -9.70
N LEU A 57 -10.91 -8.80 -9.70
CA LEU A 57 -9.54 -8.37 -9.37
C LEU A 57 -9.05 -8.91 -8.02
N ALA A 58 -9.87 -8.85 -6.97
CA ALA A 58 -9.48 -9.36 -5.64
C ALA A 58 -9.19 -10.87 -5.65
N VAL A 59 -9.93 -11.64 -6.45
CA VAL A 59 -9.71 -13.09 -6.63
C VAL A 59 -8.42 -13.33 -7.41
N CYS A 60 -8.19 -12.59 -8.49
CA CYS A 60 -6.97 -12.67 -9.29
C CYS A 60 -5.72 -12.33 -8.46
N ILE A 61 -5.77 -11.26 -7.66
CA ILE A 61 -4.68 -10.87 -6.75
C ILE A 61 -4.39 -11.98 -5.74
N ARG A 62 -5.42 -12.51 -5.08
CA ARG A 62 -5.27 -13.57 -4.08
C ARG A 62 -4.66 -14.84 -4.67
N ARG A 63 -5.13 -15.29 -5.85
CA ARG A 63 -4.54 -16.44 -6.56
C ARG A 63 -3.10 -16.18 -6.98
N SER A 64 -2.81 -14.97 -7.47
CA SER A 64 -1.46 -14.56 -7.86
C SER A 64 -0.51 -14.56 -6.68
N LEU A 65 -0.93 -14.04 -5.52
CA LEU A 65 -0.17 -14.07 -4.26
C LEU A 65 0.19 -15.50 -3.88
N GLN A 66 -0.81 -16.38 -3.79
CA GLN A 66 -0.64 -17.78 -3.39
C GLN A 66 0.31 -18.55 -4.31
N ARG A 67 0.37 -18.19 -5.60
CA ARG A 67 1.24 -18.86 -6.58
C ARG A 67 2.65 -18.27 -6.64
N SER A 68 2.79 -16.97 -6.39
CA SER A 68 4.03 -16.24 -6.71
C SER A 68 4.87 -15.86 -5.50
N VAL A 69 4.28 -15.77 -4.31
CA VAL A 69 4.95 -15.43 -3.05
C VAL A 69 5.09 -16.69 -2.21
N THR A 70 6.32 -17.20 -2.08
CA THR A 70 6.64 -18.41 -1.30
C THR A 70 7.42 -18.03 -0.05
N ALA A 71 7.44 -18.91 0.96
CA ALA A 71 8.21 -18.69 2.19
C ALA A 71 9.69 -18.42 1.89
N THR A 72 10.31 -19.23 1.03
CA THR A 72 11.71 -19.05 0.59
C THR A 72 11.97 -17.69 -0.04
N LYS A 73 11.04 -17.17 -0.86
CA LYS A 73 11.17 -15.81 -1.41
C LYS A 73 11.12 -14.75 -0.33
N VAL A 74 10.19 -14.89 0.61
CA VAL A 74 10.05 -13.94 1.73
C VAL A 74 11.30 -13.94 2.60
N GLU A 75 11.89 -15.10 2.88
CA GLU A 75 13.17 -15.22 3.59
C GLU A 75 14.29 -14.49 2.84
N SER A 76 14.49 -14.76 1.55
CA SER A 76 15.50 -14.05 0.76
C SER A 76 15.26 -12.54 0.70
N TRP A 77 14.01 -12.09 0.68
CA TRP A 77 13.67 -10.67 0.71
C TRP A 77 13.97 -10.01 2.05
N LEU A 78 13.76 -10.74 3.16
CA LEU A 78 14.13 -10.28 4.50
C LEU A 78 15.63 -10.09 4.60
N GLU A 79 16.41 -11.05 4.11
CA GLU A 79 17.88 -10.96 4.06
C GLU A 79 18.35 -9.77 3.22
N GLU A 80 17.75 -9.56 2.04
CA GLU A 80 18.10 -8.45 1.16
C GLU A 80 17.76 -7.09 1.79
N VAL A 81 16.60 -6.97 2.44
CA VAL A 81 16.24 -5.74 3.16
C VAL A 81 17.17 -5.48 4.33
N ALA A 82 17.54 -6.52 5.09
CA ALA A 82 18.53 -6.40 6.16
C ALA A 82 19.90 -5.94 5.63
N HIS A 83 20.35 -6.51 4.52
CA HIS A 83 21.56 -6.07 3.82
C HIS A 83 21.46 -4.61 3.35
N ASN A 84 20.32 -4.21 2.79
CA ASN A 84 20.09 -2.82 2.40
C ASN A 84 20.18 -1.86 3.60
N PHE A 85 19.68 -2.24 4.78
CA PHE A 85 19.88 -1.43 5.98
C PHE A 85 21.36 -1.33 6.39
N GLN A 86 22.14 -2.39 6.22
CA GLN A 86 23.59 -2.36 6.50
C GLN A 86 24.33 -1.44 5.52
N LEU A 87 24.06 -1.57 4.22
CA LEU A 87 24.58 -0.67 3.20
C LEU A 87 24.19 0.77 3.50
N ALA A 88 22.94 0.99 3.93
CA ALA A 88 22.47 2.29 4.33
C ALA A 88 23.37 2.87 5.43
N ARG A 89 23.51 2.15 6.54
CA ARG A 89 24.36 2.51 7.69
C ARG A 89 25.83 2.75 7.33
N ALA A 90 26.35 2.02 6.35
CA ALA A 90 27.72 2.20 5.85
C ALA A 90 27.87 3.37 4.86
N ASN A 91 26.79 4.11 4.59
CA ASN A 91 26.71 5.17 3.57
C ASN A 91 27.08 4.67 2.15
N MET A 92 26.75 3.41 1.87
CA MET A 92 26.94 2.74 0.58
C MET A 92 25.68 2.83 -0.27
N PRO A 93 25.77 3.01 -1.60
CA PRO A 93 24.61 3.13 -2.47
C PRO A 93 23.73 1.88 -2.41
N LEU A 94 22.41 2.07 -2.35
CA LEU A 94 21.42 0.97 -2.32
C LEU A 94 21.03 0.49 -3.73
N ASP A 95 21.16 1.37 -4.71
CA ASP A 95 20.97 1.14 -6.15
C ASP A 95 21.56 2.32 -6.93
N ARG A 96 21.56 2.26 -8.27
CA ARG A 96 22.09 3.25 -9.21
C ARG A 96 21.51 4.68 -9.03
N PHE A 97 20.40 4.84 -8.32
CA PHE A 97 19.61 6.09 -8.26
C PHE A 97 19.38 6.67 -6.84
N MET A 98 19.84 6.02 -5.76
CA MET A 98 19.59 6.48 -4.38
C MET A 98 20.90 6.73 -3.62
N ASN A 99 21.18 8.01 -3.33
CA ASN A 99 22.25 8.40 -2.41
C ASN A 99 21.80 8.14 -0.96
N THR A 100 22.60 7.34 -0.28
CA THR A 100 22.42 6.79 1.05
C THR A 100 22.31 7.83 2.15
N LYS A 101 23.00 8.97 2.03
CA LYS A 101 22.86 10.09 2.98
C LYS A 101 21.42 10.60 3.03
N LYS A 102 20.71 10.61 1.90
CA LYS A 102 19.33 11.09 1.84
C LYS A 102 18.36 10.07 2.46
N ALA A 103 18.62 8.77 2.29
CA ALA A 103 17.80 7.72 2.87
C ALA A 103 17.93 7.65 4.39
N LEU A 104 19.16 7.65 4.93
CA LEU A 104 19.41 7.59 6.37
C LEU A 104 19.03 8.87 7.12
N TYR A 105 19.28 10.04 6.53
CA TYR A 105 18.85 11.32 7.11
C TYR A 105 17.36 11.35 7.40
N LEU A 106 16.55 10.62 6.62
CA LEU A 106 15.12 10.48 6.83
C LEU A 106 14.76 9.37 7.86
N VAL A 107 15.65 8.39 8.11
CA VAL A 107 15.47 7.36 9.17
C VAL A 107 15.81 7.92 10.55
N GLU A 108 16.93 8.65 10.66
CA GLU A 108 17.53 9.03 11.94
C GLU A 108 16.82 10.22 12.61
N ARG A 109 15.96 10.94 11.88
CA ARG A 109 15.39 12.22 12.36
C ARG A 109 14.24 12.10 13.36
N GLY A 110 13.85 10.90 13.81
CA GLY A 110 12.68 10.75 14.68
C GLY A 110 11.39 11.18 13.97
N PRO A 111 10.27 11.37 14.68
CA PRO A 111 8.94 11.40 14.07
C PRO A 111 8.78 12.48 12.99
N ASP A 112 7.96 12.09 12.01
CA ASP A 112 7.57 12.73 10.75
C ASP A 112 7.88 14.24 10.60
N PRO A 113 8.66 14.66 9.56
CA PRO A 113 8.81 16.08 9.22
C PRO A 113 7.53 16.72 8.67
N TYR A 114 6.47 15.95 8.49
CA TYR A 114 5.14 16.46 8.18
C TYR A 114 4.31 16.43 9.47
N PRO A 115 3.96 17.59 10.04
CA PRO A 115 3.09 17.64 11.21
C PRO A 115 1.75 16.96 10.91
N GLU A 116 1.16 16.35 11.94
CA GLU A 116 -0.26 15.97 11.93
C GLU A 116 -1.06 17.22 11.55
N VAL A 117 -1.55 17.28 10.32
CA VAL A 117 -2.52 18.30 9.95
C VAL A 117 -3.81 17.81 10.58
N GLU A 118 -4.25 18.50 11.64
CA GLU A 118 -5.59 18.32 12.20
C GLU A 118 -6.57 18.42 11.03
N HIS A 119 -7.31 17.33 10.79
CA HIS A 119 -8.40 17.36 9.84
C HIS A 119 -9.58 17.99 10.55
N ASP A 120 -9.98 19.17 10.10
CA ASP A 120 -11.36 19.62 10.23
C ASP A 120 -12.25 18.54 9.60
N ASP A 121 -13.20 18.08 10.41
CA ASP A 121 -14.13 17.01 10.09
C ASP A 121 -14.91 17.38 8.82
N MET A 122 -14.55 16.79 7.67
CA MET A 122 -15.49 16.70 6.55
C MET A 122 -16.51 15.63 6.93
N GLU A 123 -17.51 16.05 7.70
CA GLU A 123 -18.78 15.35 7.84
C GLU A 123 -19.31 15.04 6.43
N GLY A 124 -19.65 13.78 6.20
CA GLY A 124 -20.25 13.33 4.96
C GLY A 124 -21.65 13.91 4.83
N GLU A 125 -21.90 14.65 3.76
CA GLU A 125 -23.25 14.83 3.26
C GLU A 125 -23.60 13.62 2.38
N ASP A 126 -24.34 12.70 2.98
CA ASP A 126 -25.08 11.65 2.29
C ASP A 126 -26.17 12.31 1.43
N GLY A 127 -25.89 12.47 0.13
CA GLY A 127 -26.89 12.82 -0.87
C GLY A 127 -27.62 11.56 -1.33
N GLU A 128 -28.75 11.25 -0.70
CA GLU A 128 -29.79 10.39 -1.26
C GLU A 128 -30.34 11.06 -2.53
N GLU A 129 -30.26 10.41 -3.69
CA GLU A 129 -31.11 10.75 -4.84
C GLU A 129 -31.83 9.49 -5.32
N GLU A 130 -33.14 9.66 -5.39
CA GLU A 130 -34.20 8.66 -5.41
C GLU A 130 -34.32 7.93 -6.76
N GLU A 131 -34.78 6.67 -6.69
CA GLU A 131 -35.27 5.91 -7.84
C GLU A 131 -36.64 6.45 -8.28
N GLU A 132 -36.76 6.97 -9.50
CA GLU A 132 -38.06 7.07 -10.19
C GLU A 132 -38.12 6.06 -11.34
N GLU A 133 -38.75 4.92 -11.07
CA GLU A 133 -39.43 4.13 -12.10
C GLU A 133 -40.74 4.84 -12.48
N GLU A 134 -40.90 5.22 -13.75
CA GLU A 134 -42.25 5.42 -14.30
C GLU A 134 -42.45 4.68 -15.63
N GLU A 135 -43.35 3.70 -15.54
CA GLU A 135 -43.80 2.77 -16.56
C GLU A 135 -44.78 3.45 -17.53
N GLY A 136 -44.36 3.64 -18.80
CA GLY A 136 -45.12 4.41 -19.79
C GLY A 136 -45.36 3.72 -21.15
N ARG A 137 -46.23 2.71 -21.18
CA ARG A 137 -47.10 2.28 -22.31
C ARG A 137 -46.50 1.98 -23.70
N ARG A 138 -46.48 0.67 -24.00
CA ARG A 138 -47.18 -0.03 -25.11
C ARG A 138 -47.59 0.77 -26.37
N THR A 139 -47.30 0.11 -27.51
CA THR A 139 -47.79 0.25 -28.91
C THR A 139 -46.77 0.93 -29.84
N ARG A 140 -46.32 0.36 -30.96
CA ARG A 140 -46.95 -0.57 -31.91
C ARG A 140 -45.94 -1.55 -32.55
N ARG A 141 -46.39 -2.79 -32.75
CA ARG A 141 -45.93 -3.71 -33.78
C ARG A 141 -46.44 -3.24 -35.16
N SER A 142 -45.71 -3.67 -36.19
CA SER A 142 -46.13 -3.88 -37.60
C SER A 142 -46.03 -2.69 -38.57
N ALA A 143 -44.97 -2.70 -39.39
CA ALA A 143 -45.02 -3.01 -40.82
C ALA A 143 -43.64 -3.48 -41.29
#